data_AF-A0A3B9L4E0-F1
#
_entry.id   AF-A0A3B9L4E0-F1
#
_cell.length_a   1.000
_cell.length_b   1.000
_cell.length_c   1.000
_cell.angle_alpha   90.00
_cell.angle_beta   90.00
_cell.angle_gamma   90.00
#
_symmetry.space_group_name_H-M   'P 1'
#
loop_
_entity.id
_entity.type
_entity.pdbx_description
1 polymer ?
#
loop_
_entity_poly.entity_id
_entity_poly.type
_entity_poly.pdbx_seq_one_letter_code
_entity_poly.pdbx_strand_id
1 'polypeptide(L)'
;MNKDYLLFHLKEALEELSRTVGECETDPSYSESELSVAMQHLYHHLNTAWNTHNLSPEKIDKASDQDFNLWGSYPSDLETLAI
;
A
#
# COMPACT_ATOMS: atom_id res chain seq x y z
N MET A 1 6.07 -16.91 -3.92
CA MET A 1 5.22 -15.71 -4.04
C MET A 1 3.80 -16.02 -3.60
N ASN A 2 3.34 -15.35 -2.54
CA ASN A 2 1.98 -15.38 -2.01
C ASN A 2 1.07 -14.47 -2.86
N LYS A 3 0.52 -15.03 -3.93
CA LYS A 3 -0.22 -14.28 -4.95
C LYS A 3 -1.52 -13.69 -4.44
N ASP A 4 -2.21 -14.38 -3.54
CA ASP A 4 -3.53 -13.95 -3.06
C ASP A 4 -3.41 -12.70 -2.17
N TYR A 5 -2.44 -12.71 -1.25
CA TYR A 5 -2.18 -11.56 -0.37
C TYR A 5 -1.59 -10.36 -1.14
N LEU A 6 -0.71 -10.64 -2.10
CA LEU A 6 -0.22 -9.64 -3.04
C LEU A 6 -1.38 -9.00 -3.81
N LEU A 7 -2.27 -9.80 -4.40
CA LEU A 7 -3.39 -9.31 -5.19
C LEU A 7 -4.40 -8.53 -4.34
N PHE A 8 -4.62 -8.95 -3.09
CA PHE A 8 -5.46 -8.20 -2.15
C PHE A 8 -4.95 -6.77 -1.99
N HIS A 9 -3.68 -6.59 -1.58
CA HIS A 9 -3.14 -5.25 -1.38
C HIS A 9 -3.04 -4.42 -2.65
N LEU A 10 -2.75 -5.03 -3.80
CA LEU A 10 -2.75 -4.32 -5.08
C LEU A 10 -4.16 -3.82 -5.47
N LYS A 11 -5.22 -4.56 -5.12
CA LYS A 11 -6.60 -4.12 -5.35
C LYS A 11 -7.01 -2.97 -4.42
N GLU A 12 -6.66 -3.06 -3.13
CA GLU A 12 -6.90 -1.96 -2.18
C GLU A 12 -6.16 -0.68 -2.62
N ALA A 13 -4.89 -0.82 -3.06
CA ALA A 13 -4.13 0.30 -3.60
C ALA A 13 -4.77 0.91 -4.86
N LEU A 14 -5.29 0.07 -5.76
CA LEU A 14 -5.99 0.54 -6.96
C LEU A 14 -7.29 1.28 -6.63
N GLU A 15 -8.06 0.79 -5.66
CA GLU A 15 -9.29 1.43 -5.20
C GLU A 15 -8.99 2.82 -4.60
N GLU A 16 -8.02 2.90 -3.68
CA GLU A 16 -7.60 4.16 -3.08
C GLU A 16 -7.09 5.15 -4.13
N LEU A 17 -6.24 4.71 -5.06
CA LEU A 17 -5.73 5.57 -6.13
C LEU A 17 -6.87 6.07 -7.04
N SER A 18 -7.79 5.19 -7.43
CA SER A 18 -8.93 5.56 -8.28
C SER A 18 -9.84 6.57 -7.59
N ARG A 19 -10.08 6.39 -6.29
CA ARG A 19 -10.83 7.34 -5.47
C ARG A 19 -10.12 8.69 -5.40
N THR A 20 -8.83 8.71 -5.06
CA THR A 20 -8.05 9.96 -4.98
C THR A 20 -8.02 10.71 -6.31
N VAL A 21 -7.87 10.02 -7.44
CA VAL A 21 -7.95 10.66 -8.76
C VAL A 21 -9.33 11.29 -8.97
N GLY A 22 -10.41 10.56 -8.66
CA GLY A 22 -11.78 11.08 -8.78
C GLY A 22 -12.02 12.32 -7.91
N GLU A 23 -11.57 12.32 -6.66
CA GLU A 23 -11.68 13.49 -5.78
C GLU A 23 -10.90 14.69 -6.34
N CYS A 24 -9.65 14.48 -6.78
CA CYS A 24 -8.85 15.54 -7.41
C CYS A 24 -9.48 16.12 -8.69
N GLU A 25 -10.18 15.31 -9.47
CA GLU A 25 -10.82 15.74 -10.72
C GLU A 25 -12.15 16.46 -10.49
N THR A 26 -12.89 16.11 -9.44
CA THR A 26 -14.30 16.48 -9.31
C THR A 26 -14.63 17.33 -8.09
N ASP A 27 -13.83 17.27 -7.02
CA ASP A 27 -14.03 18.07 -5.82
C ASP A 27 -13.04 19.25 -5.77
N PRO A 28 -13.47 20.49 -6.07
CA PRO A 28 -12.62 21.67 -5.97
C PRO A 28 -12.22 22.01 -4.52
N SER A 29 -12.80 21.35 -3.51
CA SER A 29 -12.47 21.51 -2.11
C SER A 29 -11.56 20.42 -1.54
N TYR A 30 -11.19 19.43 -2.35
CA TYR A 30 -10.28 18.36 -1.94
C TYR A 30 -8.96 18.93 -1.43
N SER A 31 -8.63 18.62 -0.19
CA SER A 31 -7.57 19.29 0.56
C SER A 31 -6.24 18.52 0.56
N GLU A 32 -5.15 19.23 0.85
CA GLU A 32 -3.83 18.62 1.07
C GLU A 32 -3.85 17.61 2.23
N SER A 33 -4.65 17.85 3.27
CA SER A 33 -4.81 16.90 4.38
C SER A 33 -5.46 15.59 3.93
N GLU A 34 -6.48 15.66 3.07
CA GLU A 34 -7.14 14.46 2.54
C GLU A 34 -6.22 13.71 1.58
N LEU A 35 -5.48 14.43 0.73
CA LEU A 35 -4.44 13.85 -0.11
C LEU A 35 -3.37 13.15 0.75
N SER A 36 -2.90 13.79 1.82
CA SER A 36 -1.89 13.22 2.72
C SER A 36 -2.37 11.91 3.34
N VAL A 37 -3.63 11.81 3.76
CA VAL A 37 -4.22 10.57 4.29
C VAL A 37 -4.33 9.51 3.20
N ALA A 38 -4.82 9.88 2.01
CA ALA A 38 -4.94 8.94 0.90
C ALA A 38 -3.58 8.38 0.45
N MET A 39 -2.56 9.23 0.38
CA MET A 39 -1.19 8.80 0.05
C MET A 39 -0.61 7.87 1.12
N GLN A 40 -0.90 8.09 2.41
CA GLN A 40 -0.50 7.17 3.47
C GLN A 40 -1.11 5.78 3.29
N HIS A 41 -2.41 5.69 2.97
CA HIS A 41 -3.06 4.40 2.69
C HIS A 41 -2.47 3.72 1.44
N LEU A 42 -2.26 4.49 0.37
CA LEU A 42 -1.68 3.98 -0.87
C LEU A 42 -0.28 3.40 -0.63
N TYR A 43 0.60 4.14 0.04
CA TYR A 43 1.92 3.65 0.39
C TYR A 43 1.86 2.44 1.31
N HIS A 44 0.98 2.43 2.32
CA HIS A 44 0.81 1.27 3.19
C HIS A 44 0.51 -0.01 2.40
N HIS A 45 -0.44 0.04 1.46
CA HIS A 45 -0.79 -1.13 0.66
C HIS A 45 0.31 -1.53 -0.32
N LEU A 46 0.93 -0.59 -1.04
CA LEU A 46 2.01 -0.88 -1.97
C LEU A 46 3.25 -1.46 -1.27
N ASN A 47 3.62 -0.86 -0.14
CA ASN A 47 4.74 -1.32 0.68
C ASN A 47 4.46 -2.72 1.26
N THR A 48 3.25 -2.94 1.80
CA THR A 48 2.88 -4.24 2.35
C THR A 48 2.86 -5.31 1.27
N ALA A 49 2.30 -5.00 0.09
CA ALA A 49 2.33 -5.88 -1.06
C ALA A 49 3.76 -6.32 -1.41
N TRP A 50 4.70 -5.37 -1.51
CA TRP A 50 6.10 -5.68 -1.78
C TRP A 50 6.77 -6.44 -0.65
N ASN A 51 6.69 -5.95 0.58
CA ASN A 51 7.43 -6.54 1.71
C ASN A 51 6.94 -7.95 2.09
N THR A 52 5.73 -8.33 1.68
CA THR A 52 5.13 -9.63 2.05
C THR A 52 5.00 -10.62 0.89
N HIS A 53 5.30 -10.23 -0.36
CA HIS A 53 5.00 -11.06 -1.54
C HIS A 53 5.63 -12.45 -1.50
N ASN A 54 6.69 -12.69 -0.73
CA ASN A 54 7.33 -14.00 -0.59
C ASN A 54 7.11 -14.70 0.76
N LEU A 55 6.34 -14.10 1.68
CA LEU A 55 6.01 -14.72 2.96
C LEU A 55 4.98 -15.84 2.77
N SER A 56 5.05 -16.87 3.61
CA SER A 56 4.05 -17.94 3.59
C SER A 56 2.74 -17.45 4.22
N PRO A 57 1.58 -18.01 3.80
CA PRO A 57 0.29 -17.68 4.42
C PRO A 57 0.30 -17.83 5.95
N GLU A 58 0.98 -18.85 6.49
CA GLU A 58 1.06 -19.08 7.94
C GLU A 58 1.82 -17.98 8.68
N LYS A 59 2.76 -17.29 8.02
CA LYS A 59 3.48 -16.14 8.59
C LYS A 59 2.60 -14.89 8.58
N ILE A 60 1.75 -14.73 7.56
CA ILE A 60 0.76 -13.65 7.49
C ILE A 60 -0.33 -13.84 8.55
N ASP A 61 -0.86 -15.05 8.70
CA ASP A 61 -1.90 -15.36 9.69
C ASP A 61 -1.45 -15.15 11.14
N LYS A 62 -0.14 -15.19 11.39
CA LYS A 62 0.49 -14.99 12.71
C LYS A 62 1.15 -13.61 12.84
N ALA A 63 0.82 -12.68 11.95
CA ALA A 63 1.35 -11.33 11.98
C ALA A 63 0.97 -10.62 13.28
N SER A 64 1.96 -9.99 13.91
CA SER A 64 1.76 -9.03 14.98
C SER A 64 1.57 -7.63 14.41
N ASP A 65 1.10 -6.68 15.23
CA ASP A 65 1.07 -5.27 14.87
C ASP A 65 2.46 -4.75 14.46
N GLN A 66 3.52 -5.28 15.08
CA GLN A 66 4.89 -4.95 14.71
C GLN A 66 5.24 -5.48 13.31
N ASP A 67 4.78 -6.68 12.94
CA ASP A 67 4.96 -7.19 11.58
C ASP A 67 4.21 -6.28 10.58
N PHE A 68 2.97 -5.89 10.86
CA PHE A 68 2.20 -4.99 9.98
C PHE A 68 2.84 -3.60 9.83
N ASN A 69 3.33 -3.01 10.92
CA ASN A 69 4.04 -1.73 10.87
C ASN A 69 5.32 -1.82 10.03
N LEU A 70 6.06 -2.92 10.17
CA LEU A 70 7.26 -3.17 9.36
C LEU A 70 6.90 -3.33 7.88
N TRP A 71 5.86 -4.09 7.56
CA TRP A 71 5.46 -4.32 6.18
C TRP A 71 4.90 -3.08 5.48
N GLY A 72 4.25 -2.19 6.22
CA GLY A 72 3.81 -0.89 5.69
C GLY A 72 4.94 0.11 5.44
N SER A 73 6.16 -0.16 5.91
CA SER A 73 7.32 0.73 5.74
C SER A 73 7.89 0.66 4.32
N TYR A 74 8.54 1.74 3.88
CA TYR A 74 9.14 1.78 2.53
C TYR A 74 10.11 0.60 2.31
N PRO A 75 10.06 -0.09 1.16
CA PRO A 75 10.93 -1.22 0.88
C PRO A 75 12.41 -0.87 1.02
N SER A 76 13.18 -1.76 1.66
CA SER A 76 14.63 -1.57 1.86
C SER A 76 15.48 -2.22 0.76
N ASP A 77 14.87 -3.08 -0.05
CA ASP A 77 15.50 -3.92 -1.07
C ASP A 77 15.03 -3.58 -2.49
N LEU A 78 14.15 -2.59 -2.65
CA LEU A 78 13.72 -2.11 -3.95
C LEU A 78 14.76 -1.13 -4.51
N GLU A 79 15.41 -1.51 -5.61
CA GLU A 79 16.32 -0.61 -6.32
C GLU A 79 15.54 0.61 -6.83
N THR A 80 16.08 1.79 -6.57
CA THR A 80 15.53 3.03 -7.14
C THR A 80 15.76 3.03 -8.65
N LEU A 81 14.73 3.35 -9.41
CA LEU A 81 14.88 3.62 -10.83
C LEU A 81 15.85 4.80 -11.00
N ALA A 82 16.99 4.56 -11.66
CA ALA A 82 17.86 5.63 -12.11
C ALA A 82 17.13 6.39 -13.23
N ILE A 83 16.70 7.62 -12.93
CA ILE A 83 16.02 8.53 -13.87
C ILE A 83 17.02 9.55 -14.40
#